data_AF-A0A6L6JDE6-F1
#
_entry.id   AF-A0A6L6JDE6-F1
#
_cell.length_a   1.000
_cell.length_b   1.000
_cell.length_c   1.000
_cell.angle_alpha   90.00
_cell.angle_beta   90.00
_cell.angle_gamma   90.00
#
_symmetry.space_group_name_H-M   'P 1'
#
loop_
_entity.id
_entity.type
_entity.pdbx_description
1 polymer ?
#
loop_
_entity_poly.entity_id
_entity_poly.type
_entity_poly.pdbx_seq_one_letter_code
_entity_poly.pdbx_strand_id
1 'polypeptide(L)'
;MTELSEPAKLPDYITENADGSLSITLRDGGVIAMREPIVEDQLAVKGNSQQAEFGLISNLCGLAPDEIKKMTSRNYLRIQSGLKHFFD
;
A
#
# COMPACT_ATOMS: atom_id res chain seq x y z
N MET A 1 8.53 14.85 29.10
CA MET A 1 7.89 15.46 27.92
C MET A 1 8.25 14.60 26.75
N THR A 2 7.33 13.75 26.29
CA THR A 2 7.53 12.96 25.07
C THR A 2 7.26 13.92 23.92
N GLU A 3 8.26 14.20 23.08
CA GLU A 3 8.06 14.94 21.84
C GLU A 3 7.09 14.13 20.98
N LEU A 4 5.88 14.66 20.79
CA LEU A 4 4.99 14.18 19.74
C LEU A 4 5.63 14.62 18.42
N SER A 5 6.32 13.70 17.75
CA SER A 5 6.81 13.93 16.39
C SER A 5 5.62 14.24 15.50
N GLU A 6 5.71 15.30 14.69
CA GLU A 6 4.70 15.59 13.67
C GLU A 6 4.50 14.36 12.77
N PRO A 7 3.25 14.00 12.42
CA PRO A 7 3.01 12.89 11.51
C PRO A 7 3.74 13.18 10.19
N ALA A 8 4.52 12.20 9.73
CA ALA A 8 5.28 12.35 8.50
C ALA A 8 4.34 12.69 7.35
N LYS A 9 4.58 13.83 6.68
CA LYS A 9 3.78 14.23 5.52
C LYS A 9 3.82 13.11 4.48
N LEU A 10 2.64 12.68 4.03
CA LEU A 10 2.50 11.72 2.94
C LEU A 10 3.27 12.18 1.69
N PRO A 11 3.90 11.26 0.94
CA PRO A 11 4.48 11.58 -0.36
C PRO A 11 3.41 12.16 -1.31
N ASP A 12 3.80 13.09 -2.19
CA ASP A 12 2.87 13.78 -3.10
C ASP A 12 2.10 12.86 -4.07
N TYR A 13 2.51 11.58 -4.19
CA TYR A 13 1.83 10.56 -5.00
C TYR A 13 0.85 9.70 -4.20
N ILE A 14 0.60 10.01 -2.93
CA ILE A 14 -0.39 9.35 -2.07
C ILE A 14 -1.38 10.42 -1.60
N THR A 15 -2.66 10.12 -1.74
CA THR A 15 -3.76 10.91 -1.19
C THR A 15 -4.60 10.01 -0.31
N GLU A 16 -4.85 10.42 0.93
CA GLU A 16 -5.80 9.75 1.80
C GLU A 16 -7.21 10.25 1.46
N ASN A 17 -8.11 9.30 1.26
CA ASN A 17 -9.50 9.54 0.92
C ASN A 17 -10.35 9.69 2.19
N ALA A 18 -11.55 10.25 2.04
CA ALA A 18 -12.45 10.47 3.16
C ALA A 18 -12.92 9.18 3.88
N ASP A 19 -12.78 8.03 3.23
CA ASP A 19 -13.11 6.71 3.76
C ASP A 19 -11.91 5.97 4.38
N GLY A 20 -10.76 6.64 4.51
CA GLY A 20 -9.51 6.06 5.04
C GLY A 20 -8.72 5.22 4.02
N SER A 21 -9.23 5.04 2.79
CA SER A 21 -8.46 4.42 1.72
C SER A 21 -7.40 5.37 1.16
N LEU A 22 -6.42 4.83 0.45
CA LEU A 22 -5.39 5.62 -0.24
C LEU A 22 -5.58 5.57 -1.76
N SER A 23 -5.38 6.71 -2.41
CA SER A 23 -5.16 6.80 -3.85
C SER A 23 -3.67 6.99 -4.14
N ILE A 24 -3.08 6.03 -4.84
CA ILE A 24 -1.65 5.97 -5.15
C ILE A 24 -1.45 6.23 -6.63
N THR A 25 -0.84 7.36 -6.97
CA THR A 25 -0.53 7.72 -8.36
C THR A 25 0.77 7.03 -8.80
N LEU A 26 0.72 6.26 -9.88
CA LEU A 26 1.84 5.59 -10.51
C LEU A 26 2.66 6.55 -11.41
N ARG A 27 3.82 6.09 -11.87
CA ARG A 27 4.74 6.92 -12.68
C ARG A 27 4.20 7.27 -14.06
N ASP A 28 3.31 6.44 -14.60
CA ASP A 28 2.60 6.65 -15.85
C ASP A 28 1.30 7.47 -15.69
N GLY A 29 1.00 7.90 -14.45
CA GLY A 29 -0.21 8.64 -14.13
C GLY A 29 -1.43 7.77 -13.82
N GLY A 30 -1.32 6.43 -13.91
CA GLY A 30 -2.37 5.54 -13.45
C GLY A 30 -2.59 5.68 -11.94
N VAL A 31 -3.82 5.50 -11.46
CA VAL A 31 -4.14 5.60 -10.02
C VAL A 31 -4.63 4.26 -9.52
N ILE A 32 -4.05 3.77 -8.43
CA ILE A 32 -4.48 2.57 -7.73
C ILE A 32 -5.12 2.99 -6.41
N ALA A 33 -6.31 2.46 -6.13
CA ALA A 33 -6.91 2.55 -4.81
C ALA A 33 -6.38 1.43 -3.91
N MET A 34 -6.05 1.73 -2.66
CA MET A 34 -5.67 0.77 -1.63
C MET A 34 -6.57 0.97 -0.43
N ARG A 35 -7.38 -0.03 -0.08
CA ARG A 35 -8.21 0.04 1.12
C ARG A 35 -7.36 -0.14 2.39
N GLU A 36 -7.89 0.33 3.52
CA GLU A 36 -7.31 0.07 4.83
C GLU A 36 -7.20 -1.44 5.10
N PRO A 37 -6.06 -1.95 5.59
CA PRO A 37 -5.91 -3.35 5.95
C PRO A 37 -6.78 -3.73 7.14
N ILE A 38 -7.49 -4.85 7.04
CA ILE A 38 -8.13 -5.48 8.18
C ILE A 38 -7.29 -6.68 8.68
N VAL A 39 -7.51 -7.09 9.93
CA VAL A 39 -6.77 -8.21 10.53
C VAL A 39 -6.92 -9.50 9.70
N GLU A 40 -8.09 -9.72 9.11
CA GLU A 40 -8.35 -10.88 8.24
C GLU A 40 -7.40 -10.93 7.04
N ASP A 41 -7.02 -9.78 6.46
CA ASP A 41 -6.09 -9.73 5.32
C ASP A 41 -4.70 -10.24 5.71
N GLN A 42 -4.25 -9.88 6.90
CA GLN A 42 -2.95 -10.29 7.43
C GLN A 42 -2.92 -11.80 7.70
N LEU A 43 -4.06 -12.39 8.08
CA LEU A 43 -4.20 -13.83 8.32
C LEU A 43 -4.38 -14.63 7.03
N ALA A 44 -4.93 -14.02 5.97
CA ALA A 44 -5.18 -14.67 4.70
C ALA A 44 -3.90 -14.94 3.89
N VAL A 45 -2.87 -14.12 4.07
CA VAL A 45 -1.60 -14.23 3.33
C VAL A 45 -0.70 -15.31 3.88
N LYS A 46 0.00 -16.02 2.98
CA LYS A 46 0.86 -17.16 3.32
C LYS A 46 2.17 -17.10 2.54
N GLY A 47 3.19 -17.80 3.04
CA GLY A 47 4.50 -17.92 2.40
C GLY A 47 5.58 -17.15 3.14
N ASN A 48 6.71 -16.91 2.46
CA ASN A 48 7.77 -16.05 3.01
C ASN A 48 7.33 -14.58 3.04
N SER A 49 8.13 -13.72 3.69
CA SER A 49 7.80 -12.29 3.87
C SER A 49 7.44 -11.59 2.55
N GLN A 50 8.20 -11.85 1.49
CA GLN A 50 7.96 -11.24 0.18
C GLN A 50 6.65 -11.73 -0.44
N GLN A 51 6.35 -13.03 -0.36
CA GLN A 51 5.10 -13.61 -0.86
C GLN A 51 3.88 -13.11 -0.09
N ALA A 52 4.00 -12.99 1.23
CA ALA A 52 2.95 -12.46 2.08
C ALA A 52 2.64 -10.98 1.74
N GLU A 53 3.67 -10.16 1.54
CA GLU A 53 3.52 -8.76 1.13
C GLU A 53 2.81 -8.64 -0.23
N PHE A 54 3.21 -9.42 -1.24
CA PHE A 54 2.53 -9.41 -2.54
C PHE A 54 1.06 -9.81 -2.43
N GLY A 55 0.76 -10.82 -1.62
CA GLY A 55 -0.63 -11.24 -1.37
C GLY A 55 -1.44 -10.15 -0.67
N LEU A 56 -0.84 -9.47 0.30
CA LEU A 56 -1.51 -8.41 1.05
C LEU A 56 -1.81 -7.23 0.12
N ILE A 57 -0.80 -6.75 -0.61
CA ILE A 57 -0.96 -5.67 -1.59
C ILE A 57 -2.00 -6.02 -2.65
N SER A 58 -1.99 -7.25 -3.16
CA SER A 58 -2.99 -7.75 -4.11
C SER A 58 -4.42 -7.62 -3.55
N ASN A 59 -4.64 -8.07 -2.32
CA ASN A 59 -5.94 -8.02 -1.64
C ASN A 59 -6.41 -6.58 -1.35
N LEU A 60 -5.50 -5.69 -0.98
CA LEU A 60 -5.82 -4.31 -0.61
C LEU A 60 -6.04 -3.42 -1.83
N CYS A 61 -5.32 -3.68 -2.92
CA CYS A 61 -5.45 -2.91 -4.16
C CYS A 61 -6.49 -3.49 -5.13
N GLY A 62 -7.05 -4.67 -4.84
CA GLY A 62 -7.95 -5.37 -5.76
C GLY A 62 -7.29 -5.79 -7.07
N LEU A 63 -5.97 -6.00 -7.06
CA LEU A 63 -5.17 -6.37 -8.23
C LEU A 63 -4.84 -7.85 -8.20
N ALA A 64 -4.81 -8.52 -9.34
CA ALA A 64 -4.33 -9.89 -9.41
C ALA A 64 -2.82 -9.96 -9.10
N PRO A 65 -2.32 -11.05 -8.48
CA PRO A 65 -0.89 -11.18 -8.17
C PRO A 65 0.03 -11.01 -9.39
N ASP A 66 -0.42 -11.41 -10.58
CA ASP A 66 0.34 -11.28 -11.80
C ASP A 66 0.41 -9.84 -12.33
N GLU A 67 -0.54 -8.98 -11.96
CA GLU A 67 -0.46 -7.55 -12.26
C GLU A 67 0.66 -6.91 -11.43
N ILE A 68 0.71 -7.24 -10.13
CA ILE A 68 1.77 -6.77 -9.21
C ILE A 68 3.16 -7.20 -9.71
N LYS A 69 3.33 -8.47 -10.08
CA LYS A 69 4.63 -9.00 -10.56
C LYS A 69 5.12 -8.35 -11.86
N LYS A 70 4.22 -7.82 -12.68
CA LYS A 70 4.56 -7.14 -13.95
C LYS A 70 4.83 -5.65 -13.77
N MET A 71 4.60 -5.09 -12.58
CA MET A 71 4.90 -3.69 -12.32
C MET A 71 6.40 -3.41 -12.35
N THR A 72 6.75 -2.19 -12.75
CA THR A 72 8.11 -1.70 -12.52
C THR A 72 8.37 -1.57 -11.02
N SER A 73 9.62 -1.79 -10.59
CA SER A 73 9.99 -1.66 -9.18
C SER A 73 9.68 -0.28 -8.60
N ARG A 74 9.70 0.79 -9.44
CA ARG A 74 9.36 2.15 -9.01
C ARG A 74 7.87 2.32 -8.73
N ASN A 75 7.00 1.72 -9.54
CA ASN A 75 5.56 1.73 -9.27
C ASN A 75 5.26 0.86 -8.03
N TYR A 76 5.91 -0.29 -7.92
CA TYR A 76 5.77 -1.15 -6.75
C TYR A 76 6.18 -0.45 -5.44
N LEU A 77 7.30 0.30 -5.44
CA LEU A 77 7.74 1.08 -4.27
C LEU A 77 6.72 2.15 -3.85
N ARG A 78 5.97 2.75 -4.78
CA ARG A 78 4.88 3.68 -4.44
C ARG A 78 3.74 2.97 -3.72
N ILE A 79 3.40 1.75 -4.15
CA ILE A 79 2.39 0.92 -3.51
C ILE A 79 2.84 0.48 -2.12
N GLN A 80 4.08 0.01 -1.97
CA GLN A 80 4.66 -0.34 -0.67
C GLN A 80 4.66 0.86 0.30
N SER A 81 4.89 2.08 -0.20
CA SER A 81 4.82 3.29 0.62
C SER A 81 3.40 3.53 1.16
N GLY A 82 2.37 3.24 0.37
CA GLY A 82 0.98 3.26 0.83
C GLY A 82 0.69 2.20 1.89
N LEU A 83 1.17 0.97 1.70
CA LEU A 83 1.02 -0.09 2.70
C LEU A 83 1.67 0.29 4.03
N LYS A 84 2.90 0.84 3.97
CA LYS A 84 3.65 1.27 5.17
C LYS A 84 2.92 2.35 5.96
N HIS A 85 2.22 3.26 5.27
CA HIS A 85 1.49 4.35 5.91
C HIS A 85 0.43 3.86 6.92
N PHE A 86 -0.21 2.71 6.68
CA PHE A 86 -1.20 2.16 7.61
C PHE A 86 -0.59 1.59 8.91
N PHE A 87 0.74 1.43 8.97
CA PHE A 87 1.44 0.79 10.10
C PHE A 87 2.50 1.68 10.76
N ASP A 88 2.71 2.90 10.26
CA ASP A 88 3.56 3.93 10.88
C ASP A 88 2.77 4.72 11.93
#